data_AF-A0A1H3DL73-F1
#
_entry.id   AF-A0A1H3DL73-F1
#
_cell.length_a   1.000
_cell.length_b   1.000
_cell.length_c   1.000
_cell.angle_alpha   90.00
_cell.angle_beta   90.00
_cell.angle_gamma   90.00
#
_symmetry.space_group_name_H-M   'P 1'
#
loop_
_entity.id
_entity.type
_entity.pdbx_description
1 polymer ?
#
loop_
_entity_poly.entity_id
_entity_poly.type
_entity_poly.pdbx_seq_one_letter_code
_entity_poly.pdbx_strand_id
1 'polypeptide(L)'
;MKKSTIITSSKVNNQKIKLDLQIQSITMDIKRAEQSSRWLENWQPEKLADLQADLKTKELEKAHLEQTILSGLTSVLALVNGRAQAYTICAEMLIDLAHEFEGTMEDRGITVKNRAGAEARFRPAGKSVAHSPMGRSITTYVVMRRVHDGWRLIHAERDYCYDNQREFMEVVVRPSAHENMIRHATRNFCVWDETPTDGLMA
;
A
#
# COMPACT_ATOMS: atom_id res chain seq x y z
N MET A 1 -8.14 15.28 17.21
CA MET A 1 -7.51 14.16 16.47
C MET A 1 -6.84 14.74 15.23
N LYS A 2 -5.53 14.53 15.02
CA LYS A 2 -4.89 14.92 13.76
C LYS A 2 -5.54 14.13 12.62
N LYS A 3 -5.89 14.79 11.52
CA LYS A 3 -6.52 14.18 10.35
C LYS A 3 -5.49 13.22 9.71
N SER A 4 -5.80 11.93 9.67
CA SER A 4 -4.93 10.93 9.03
C SER A 4 -5.02 11.01 7.51
N THR A 5 -3.91 10.87 6.80
CA THR A 5 -3.87 10.92 5.33
C THR A 5 -4.08 9.52 4.73
N ILE A 6 -4.82 9.41 3.63
CA ILE A 6 -5.07 8.12 2.97
C ILE A 6 -3.80 7.66 2.25
N ILE A 7 -3.36 6.43 2.50
CA ILE A 7 -2.29 5.77 1.73
C ILE A 7 -2.93 4.85 0.69
N THR A 8 -3.73 3.89 1.15
CA THR A 8 -4.51 2.99 0.29
C THR A 8 -5.98 2.97 0.72
N SER A 9 -6.88 2.72 -0.22
CA SER A 9 -8.32 2.53 0.07
C SER A 9 -8.94 1.61 -0.97
N SER A 10 -9.58 0.54 -0.52
CA SER A 10 -10.35 -0.39 -1.34
C SER A 10 -11.51 0.30 -2.01
N LYS A 11 -12.12 1.30 -1.35
CA LYS A 11 -13.18 2.12 -1.97
C LYS A 11 -12.66 2.86 -3.19
N VAL A 12 -11.51 3.52 -3.08
CA VAL A 12 -10.91 4.25 -4.20
C VAL A 12 -10.42 3.26 -5.26
N ASN A 13 -9.80 2.16 -4.86
CA ASN A 13 -9.34 1.12 -5.79
C ASN A 13 -10.51 0.52 -6.59
N ASN A 14 -11.63 0.21 -5.95
CA ASN A 14 -12.83 -0.28 -6.62
C ASN A 14 -13.42 0.76 -7.59
N GLN A 15 -13.36 2.04 -7.24
CA GLN A 15 -13.77 3.11 -8.14
C GLN A 15 -12.84 3.22 -9.36
N LYS A 16 -11.52 3.07 -9.17
CA LYS A 16 -10.55 3.00 -10.28
C LYS A 16 -10.83 1.81 -11.19
N ILE A 17 -11.02 0.62 -10.62
CA ILE A 17 -11.37 -0.59 -11.39
C ILE A 17 -12.65 -0.38 -12.20
N LYS A 18 -13.68 0.24 -11.61
CA LYS A 18 -14.91 0.57 -12.33
C LYS A 18 -14.65 1.51 -13.52
N LEU A 19 -13.85 2.55 -13.32
CA LEU A 19 -13.48 3.48 -14.39
C LEU A 19 -12.67 2.77 -15.49
N ASP A 20 -11.74 1.89 -15.13
CA ASP A 20 -10.96 1.11 -16.09
C ASP A 20 -11.85 0.22 -16.96
N LEU A 21 -12.84 -0.45 -16.36
CA LEU A 21 -13.82 -1.24 -17.12
C LEU A 21 -14.67 -0.38 -18.06
N GLN A 22 -15.07 0.83 -17.62
CA GLN A 22 -15.82 1.76 -18.47
C GLN A 22 -14.97 2.28 -19.63
N ILE A 23 -13.74 2.70 -19.37
CA ILE A 23 -12.76 3.13 -20.39
C ILE A 23 -12.54 2.02 -21.41
N GLN A 24 -12.35 0.78 -20.96
CA GLN A 24 -12.21 -0.38 -21.85
C GLN A 24 -13.46 -0.60 -22.72
N SER A 25 -14.66 -0.53 -22.14
CA SER A 25 -15.92 -0.66 -22.88
C SER A 25 -16.05 0.41 -23.96
N ILE A 26 -15.87 1.68 -23.60
CA ILE A 26 -15.97 2.81 -24.54
C ILE A 26 -14.93 2.68 -25.65
N THR A 27 -13.70 2.28 -25.30
CA THR A 27 -12.62 2.03 -26.28
C THR A 27 -13.01 0.94 -27.28
N MET A 28 -13.66 -0.13 -26.83
CA MET A 28 -14.15 -1.18 -27.73
C MET A 28 -15.29 -0.67 -28.63
N ASP A 29 -16.20 0.15 -28.09
CA ASP A 29 -17.31 0.71 -28.85
C ASP A 29 -16.84 1.72 -29.91
N ILE A 30 -15.81 2.54 -29.61
CA ILE A 30 -15.13 3.39 -30.60
C ILE A 30 -14.56 2.52 -31.72
N LYS A 31 -13.80 1.48 -31.40
CA LYS A 31 -13.23 0.57 -32.41
C LYS A 31 -14.30 -0.09 -33.28
N ARG A 32 -15.43 -0.51 -32.70
CA ARG A 32 -16.56 -1.07 -33.45
C ARG A 32 -17.19 -0.03 -34.36
N ALA A 33 -17.44 1.17 -33.84
CA ALA A 33 -18.00 2.27 -34.63
C ALA A 33 -17.08 2.59 -35.82
N GLU A 34 -15.77 2.71 -35.60
CA GLU A 34 -14.75 2.93 -36.62
C GLU A 34 -14.73 1.83 -37.71
N GLN A 35 -14.87 0.57 -37.30
CA GLN A 35 -14.96 -0.56 -38.22
C GLN A 35 -16.26 -0.55 -39.04
N SER A 36 -17.41 -0.24 -38.41
CA SER A 36 -18.71 -0.14 -39.10
C SER A 36 -18.74 1.04 -40.08
N SER A 37 -18.14 2.17 -39.71
CA SER A 37 -18.01 3.32 -40.61
C SER A 37 -17.22 3.05 -41.89
N ARG A 38 -16.25 2.12 -41.83
CA ARG A 38 -15.41 1.75 -42.97
C ARG A 38 -16.23 1.16 -44.12
N TRP A 39 -17.44 0.69 -43.85
CA TRP A 39 -18.37 0.13 -44.82
C TRP A 39 -19.42 1.13 -45.34
N LEU A 40 -19.29 2.45 -45.04
CA LEU A 40 -20.14 3.57 -45.48
C LEU A 40 -21.66 3.46 -45.20
N GLU A 41 -22.18 2.30 -44.81
CA GLU A 41 -23.62 2.06 -44.65
C GLU A 41 -24.22 2.73 -43.39
N ASN A 42 -23.42 3.16 -42.41
CA ASN A 42 -23.88 3.75 -41.13
C ASN A 42 -22.86 4.74 -40.50
N TRP A 43 -22.21 5.61 -41.29
CA TRP A 43 -21.29 6.63 -40.73
C TRP A 43 -22.03 7.65 -39.85
N GLN A 44 -21.80 7.61 -38.53
CA GLN A 44 -22.40 8.51 -37.54
C GLN A 44 -21.30 9.30 -36.79
N PRO A 45 -20.84 10.44 -37.34
CA PRO A 45 -19.71 11.19 -36.79
C PRO A 45 -20.01 11.78 -35.41
N GLU A 46 -21.26 12.20 -35.18
CA GLU A 46 -21.71 12.73 -33.89
C GLU A 46 -21.58 11.68 -32.77
N LYS A 47 -22.05 10.46 -33.04
CA LYS A 47 -21.94 9.34 -32.10
C LYS A 47 -20.50 8.98 -31.76
N LEU A 48 -19.59 9.04 -32.74
CA LEU A 48 -18.17 8.80 -32.52
C LEU A 48 -17.52 9.91 -31.69
N ALA A 49 -17.89 11.17 -31.94
CA ALA A 49 -17.45 12.31 -31.15
C ALA A 49 -17.94 12.22 -29.69
N ASP A 50 -19.19 11.80 -29.47
CA ASP A 50 -19.77 11.60 -28.14
C ASP A 50 -19.00 10.52 -27.36
N LEU A 51 -18.70 9.38 -28.00
CA LEU A 51 -17.90 8.31 -27.39
C LEU A 51 -16.48 8.76 -27.04
N GLN A 52 -15.83 9.54 -27.91
CA GLN A 52 -14.51 10.11 -27.64
C GLN A 52 -14.54 11.11 -26.48
N ALA A 53 -15.60 11.93 -26.39
CA ALA A 53 -15.79 12.86 -25.28
C ALA A 53 -16.01 12.13 -23.95
N ASP A 54 -16.81 11.06 -23.93
CA ASP A 54 -17.03 10.24 -22.74
C ASP A 54 -15.74 9.52 -22.31
N LEU A 55 -14.98 8.94 -23.26
CA LEU A 55 -13.67 8.35 -22.99
C LEU A 55 -12.74 9.32 -22.25
N LYS A 56 -12.57 10.53 -22.81
CA LYS A 56 -11.73 11.56 -22.22
C LYS A 56 -12.22 11.99 -20.83
N THR A 57 -13.54 12.05 -20.64
CA THR A 57 -14.13 12.39 -19.34
C THR A 57 -13.79 11.31 -18.30
N LYS A 58 -13.90 10.03 -18.65
CA LYS A 58 -13.57 8.92 -17.76
C LYS A 58 -12.08 8.82 -17.44
N GLU A 59 -11.21 9.08 -18.41
CA GLU A 59 -9.76 9.16 -18.19
C GLU A 59 -9.40 10.30 -17.22
N LEU A 60 -10.02 11.47 -17.37
CA LEU A 60 -9.84 12.60 -16.46
C LEU A 60 -10.34 12.30 -15.05
N GLU A 61 -11.52 11.66 -14.91
CA GLU A 61 -12.05 11.21 -13.62
C GLU A 61 -11.06 10.27 -12.92
N LYS A 62 -10.48 9.31 -13.66
CA LYS A 62 -9.48 8.37 -13.12
C LYS A 62 -8.22 9.10 -12.66
N ALA A 63 -7.66 9.95 -13.52
CA ALA A 63 -6.45 10.71 -13.20
C ALA A 63 -6.66 11.62 -11.98
N HIS A 64 -7.84 12.24 -11.86
CA HIS A 64 -8.17 13.09 -10.72
C HIS A 64 -8.21 12.31 -9.39
N LEU A 65 -8.75 11.09 -9.38
CA LEU A 65 -8.76 10.24 -8.19
C LEU A 65 -7.34 9.86 -7.76
N GLU A 66 -6.48 9.45 -8.71
CA GLU A 66 -5.09 9.10 -8.45
C GLU A 66 -4.30 10.30 -7.89
N GLN A 67 -4.46 11.46 -8.53
CA GLN A 67 -3.80 12.69 -8.12
C GLN A 67 -4.25 13.16 -6.74
N THR A 68 -5.51 12.96 -6.37
CA THR A 68 -6.04 13.39 -5.06
C THR A 68 -5.38 12.64 -3.90
N ILE A 69 -5.15 11.33 -4.04
CA ILE A 69 -4.42 10.56 -3.01
C ILE A 69 -2.95 10.96 -2.99
N LEU A 70 -2.30 10.97 -4.15
CA LEU A 70 -0.85 11.24 -4.25
C LEU A 70 -0.51 12.64 -3.77
N SER A 71 -1.29 13.66 -4.13
CA SER A 71 -1.06 15.04 -3.70
C SER A 71 -1.14 15.20 -2.18
N GLY A 72 -2.13 14.58 -1.53
CA GLY A 72 -2.26 14.64 -0.07
C GLY A 72 -1.06 14.05 0.67
N LEU A 73 -0.56 12.89 0.22
CA LEU A 73 0.65 12.26 0.77
C LEU A 73 1.89 13.09 0.48
N THR A 74 2.04 13.55 -0.76
CA THR A 74 3.19 14.34 -1.21
C THR A 74 3.31 15.63 -0.40
N SER A 75 2.20 16.33 -0.15
CA SER A 75 2.21 17.55 0.68
C SER A 75 2.66 17.29 2.12
N VAL A 76 2.19 16.20 2.75
CA VAL A 76 2.59 15.85 4.12
C VAL A 76 4.08 15.48 4.18
N LEU A 77 4.55 14.65 3.26
CA LEU A 77 5.94 14.20 3.23
C LEU A 77 6.91 15.32 2.85
N ALA A 78 6.53 16.21 1.92
CA ALA A 78 7.36 17.36 1.55
C ALA A 78 7.62 18.29 2.75
N LEU A 79 6.62 18.47 3.62
CA LEU A 79 6.77 19.25 4.85
C LEU A 79 7.79 18.64 5.81
N VAL A 80 7.82 17.31 5.91
CA VAL A 80 8.71 16.57 6.82
C VAL A 80 10.14 16.47 6.25
N ASN A 81 10.24 16.13 4.97
CA ASN A 81 11.51 15.89 4.29
C ASN A 81 12.28 17.20 4.04
N GLY A 82 11.56 18.30 3.80
CA GLY A 82 12.16 19.57 3.40
C GLY A 82 12.95 19.41 2.10
N ARG A 83 14.23 19.78 2.11
CA ARG A 83 15.13 19.63 0.94
C ARG A 83 15.76 18.24 0.81
N ALA A 84 15.57 17.35 1.78
CA ALA A 84 16.14 16.00 1.71
C ALA A 84 15.32 15.13 0.75
N GLN A 85 16.02 14.35 -0.09
CA GLN A 85 15.40 13.49 -1.11
C GLN A 85 15.96 12.06 -1.13
N ALA A 86 17.26 11.89 -0.86
CA ALA A 86 17.96 10.63 -1.13
C ALA A 86 17.58 9.45 -0.20
N TYR A 87 17.34 9.72 1.09
CA TYR A 87 17.05 8.68 2.10
C TYR A 87 15.70 8.90 2.77
N THR A 88 14.85 9.73 2.17
CA THR A 88 13.53 10.09 2.68
C THR A 88 12.44 9.30 1.97
N ILE A 89 11.33 9.09 2.66
CA ILE A 89 10.18 8.37 2.10
C ILE A 89 9.37 9.30 1.18
N CYS A 90 9.01 8.81 -0.01
CA CYS A 90 8.09 9.48 -0.93
C CYS A 90 6.68 8.86 -0.92
N ALA A 91 5.71 9.49 -1.59
CA ALA A 91 4.32 9.06 -1.58
C ALA A 91 4.11 7.67 -2.22
N GLU A 92 4.79 7.40 -3.32
CA GLU A 92 4.75 6.11 -4.03
C GLU A 92 5.31 5.00 -3.14
N MET A 93 6.47 5.23 -2.53
CA MET A 93 7.09 4.29 -1.59
C MET A 93 6.17 3.97 -0.40
N LEU A 94 5.37 4.91 0.11
CA LEU A 94 4.37 4.61 1.15
C LEU A 94 3.27 3.66 0.67
N ILE A 95 2.86 3.78 -0.60
CA ILE A 95 1.85 2.88 -1.19
C ILE A 95 2.44 1.47 -1.31
N ASP A 96 3.68 1.36 -1.80
CA ASP A 96 4.38 0.09 -1.92
C ASP A 96 4.58 -0.57 -0.55
N LEU A 97 5.07 0.18 0.44
CA LEU A 97 5.20 -0.29 1.82
C LEU A 97 3.87 -0.79 2.38
N ALA A 98 2.76 -0.08 2.13
CA ALA A 98 1.44 -0.53 2.57
C ALA A 98 1.04 -1.89 1.97
N HIS A 99 1.43 -2.17 0.72
CA HIS A 99 1.25 -3.47 0.09
C HIS A 99 2.18 -4.54 0.66
N GLU A 100 3.45 -4.20 0.92
CA GLU A 100 4.42 -5.10 1.57
C GLU A 100 3.96 -5.52 2.97
N PHE A 101 3.40 -4.60 3.75
CA PHE A 101 2.83 -4.92 5.07
C PHE A 101 1.58 -5.79 4.98
N GLU A 102 0.73 -5.62 3.96
CA GLU A 102 -0.37 -6.56 3.71
C GLU A 102 0.15 -7.97 3.44
N GLY A 103 1.14 -8.11 2.54
CA GLY A 103 1.77 -9.39 2.22
C GLY A 103 2.40 -10.03 3.46
N THR A 104 3.16 -9.24 4.24
CA THR A 104 3.77 -9.73 5.49
C THR A 104 2.74 -10.24 6.49
N MET A 105 1.62 -9.54 6.67
CA MET A 105 0.55 -10.00 7.56
C MET A 105 -0.13 -11.27 7.02
N GLU A 106 -0.30 -11.37 5.70
CA GLU A 106 -0.85 -12.54 5.03
C GLU A 106 0.03 -13.78 5.20
N ASP A 107 1.33 -13.65 4.94
CA ASP A 107 2.32 -14.72 5.07
C ASP A 107 2.41 -15.24 6.50
N ARG A 108 2.13 -14.38 7.48
CA ARG A 108 2.06 -14.73 8.90
C ARG A 108 0.70 -15.33 9.30
N GLY A 109 -0.21 -15.54 8.37
CA GLY A 109 -1.52 -16.15 8.60
C GLY A 109 -2.57 -15.23 9.23
N ILE A 110 -2.35 -13.91 9.22
CA ILE A 110 -3.32 -12.95 9.75
C ILE A 110 -4.47 -12.79 8.75
N THR A 111 -5.66 -13.22 9.18
CA THR A 111 -6.88 -13.11 8.37
C THR A 111 -7.24 -11.65 8.12
N VAL A 112 -7.83 -11.35 6.95
CA VAL A 112 -8.23 -9.99 6.54
C VAL A 112 -9.08 -9.29 7.61
N LYS A 113 -9.98 -10.02 8.28
CA LYS A 113 -10.84 -9.49 9.36
C LYS A 113 -10.03 -8.95 10.55
N ASN A 114 -8.89 -9.56 10.85
CA ASN A 114 -8.06 -9.23 12.01
C ASN A 114 -6.88 -8.30 11.67
N ARG A 115 -6.67 -7.93 10.39
CA ARG A 115 -5.63 -6.94 10.01
C ARG A 115 -5.99 -5.51 10.45
N ALA A 116 -7.28 -5.21 10.59
CA ALA A 116 -7.74 -3.88 10.99
C ALA A 116 -7.25 -3.51 12.40
N GLY A 117 -6.63 -2.33 12.50
CA GLY A 117 -6.02 -1.82 13.72
C GLY A 117 -4.55 -2.19 13.91
N ALA A 118 -3.94 -2.90 12.96
CA ALA A 118 -2.49 -3.06 12.93
C ALA A 118 -1.80 -1.70 12.70
N GLU A 119 -0.61 -1.53 13.28
CA GLU A 119 0.25 -0.38 13.08
C GLU A 119 1.58 -0.83 12.51
N ALA A 120 2.01 -0.19 11.44
CA ALA A 120 3.32 -0.40 10.83
C ALA A 120 4.17 0.84 11.09
N ARG A 121 5.37 0.63 11.61
CA ARG A 121 6.38 1.67 11.85
C ARG A 121 7.57 1.38 10.97
N PHE A 122 8.04 2.41 10.28
CA PHE A 122 9.07 2.23 9.28
C PHE A 122 10.04 3.40 9.24
N ARG A 123 11.33 3.06 9.12
CA ARG A 123 12.44 3.98 8.80
C ARG A 123 13.36 3.29 7.80
N PRO A 124 13.70 3.95 6.67
CA PRO A 124 14.68 3.44 5.71
C PRO A 124 16.03 3.12 6.34
N ALA A 125 16.75 2.16 5.73
CA ALA A 125 18.14 1.90 6.06
C ALA A 125 19.03 3.13 5.80
N GLY A 126 20.14 3.21 6.52
CA GLY A 126 21.20 4.15 6.22
C GLY A 126 22.00 3.74 4.99
N LYS A 127 22.88 4.63 4.55
CA LYS A 127 23.79 4.37 3.43
C LYS A 127 24.69 3.16 3.76
N SER A 128 24.80 2.22 2.83
CA SER A 128 25.77 1.12 2.93
C SER A 128 27.14 1.60 2.47
N VAL A 129 28.11 1.64 3.38
CA VAL A 129 29.47 2.14 3.11
C VAL A 129 30.50 1.27 3.83
N ALA A 130 31.46 0.74 3.08
CA ALA A 130 32.61 0.05 3.64
C ALA A 130 33.52 1.05 4.39
N HIS A 131 33.93 0.70 5.61
CA HIS A 131 34.84 1.51 6.44
C HIS A 131 34.37 2.96 6.69
N SER A 132 33.08 3.17 6.99
CA SER A 132 32.56 4.53 7.20
C SER A 132 32.93 5.12 8.57
N PRO A 133 33.41 6.38 8.63
CA PRO A 133 33.43 7.16 9.86
C PRO A 133 32.01 7.64 10.20
N MET A 134 31.21 6.77 10.84
CA MET A 134 29.90 7.02 11.48
C MET A 134 29.13 8.29 11.02
N GLY A 135 28.84 8.39 9.71
CA GLY A 135 28.06 9.47 9.13
C GLY A 135 26.57 9.35 9.48
N ARG A 136 25.85 10.47 9.39
CA ARG A 136 24.38 10.49 9.51
C ARG A 136 23.74 11.17 8.30
N SER A 137 22.63 10.63 7.86
CA SER A 137 21.78 11.19 6.82
C SER A 137 20.39 11.48 7.34
N ILE A 138 19.74 12.51 6.80
CA ILE A 138 18.34 12.80 7.09
C ILE A 138 17.48 11.72 6.43
N THR A 139 16.54 11.17 7.19
CA THR A 139 15.53 10.23 6.72
C THR A 139 14.15 10.62 7.24
N THR A 140 13.16 9.78 6.98
CA THR A 140 11.77 9.97 7.38
C THR A 140 11.34 8.75 8.17
N TYR A 141 10.79 8.99 9.36
CA TYR A 141 10.11 7.96 10.13
C TYR A 141 8.60 8.11 9.93
N VAL A 142 7.93 7.00 9.66
CA VAL A 142 6.47 6.98 9.42
C VAL A 142 5.79 5.94 10.29
N VAL A 143 4.58 6.28 10.72
CA VAL A 143 3.66 5.35 11.35
C VAL A 143 2.38 5.31 10.53
N MET A 144 2.04 4.11 10.10
CA MET A 144 0.86 3.81 9.32
C MET A 144 -0.08 2.95 10.15
N ARG A 145 -1.38 3.20 10.05
CA ARG A 145 -2.39 2.38 10.69
C ARG A 145 -3.30 1.76 9.64
N ARG A 146 -3.53 0.46 9.78
CA ARG A 146 -4.48 -0.28 8.97
C ARG A 146 -5.90 -0.03 9.49
N VAL A 147 -6.77 0.56 8.67
CA VAL A 147 -8.22 0.63 8.94
C VAL A 147 -8.93 -0.52 8.21
N HIS A 148 -10.25 -0.51 8.04
CA HIS A 148 -10.95 -1.60 7.33
C HIS A 148 -10.76 -1.55 5.81
N ASP A 149 -10.74 -0.35 5.22
CA ASP A 149 -10.67 -0.17 3.78
C ASP A 149 -9.25 0.03 3.25
N GLY A 150 -8.25 0.34 4.08
CA GLY A 150 -6.85 0.38 3.65
C GLY A 150 -5.94 0.97 4.70
N TRP A 151 -4.81 1.53 4.28
CA TRP A 151 -3.82 2.14 5.16
C TRP A 151 -3.99 3.65 5.28
N ARG A 152 -3.66 4.18 6.45
CA ARG A 152 -3.65 5.61 6.76
C ARG A 152 -2.29 6.01 7.33
N LEU A 153 -1.73 7.10 6.85
CA LEU A 153 -0.59 7.76 7.46
C LEU A 153 -1.09 8.51 8.70
N ILE A 154 -0.64 8.09 9.88
CA ILE A 154 -1.06 8.69 11.16
C ILE A 154 0.04 9.56 11.78
N HIS A 155 1.31 9.27 11.46
CA HIS A 155 2.47 10.05 11.90
C HIS A 155 3.55 10.03 10.83
N ALA A 156 4.20 11.17 10.64
CA ALA A 156 5.40 11.29 9.83
C ALA A 156 6.29 12.33 10.49
N GLU A 157 7.56 12.01 10.66
CA GLU A 157 8.54 12.93 11.23
C GLU A 157 9.90 12.76 10.58
N ARG A 158 10.70 13.82 10.74
CA ARG A 158 12.06 13.84 10.25
C ARG A 158 12.91 13.07 11.25
N ASP A 159 13.69 12.13 10.74
CA ASP A 159 14.55 11.28 11.54
C ASP A 159 15.96 11.25 10.93
N TYR A 160 16.88 10.52 11.55
CA TYR A 160 18.24 10.35 11.10
C TYR A 160 18.59 8.87 11.01
N CYS A 161 19.23 8.47 9.92
CA CYS A 161 19.84 7.16 9.79
C CYS A 161 21.37 7.29 9.78
N TYR A 162 22.04 6.39 10.49
CA TYR A 162 23.50 6.29 10.49
C TYR A 162 23.96 5.36 9.38
N ASP A 163 25.20 5.55 8.93
CA ASP A 163 25.79 4.64 7.94
C ASP A 163 25.77 3.19 8.44
N ASN A 164 25.44 2.27 7.54
CA ASN A 164 25.23 0.83 7.81
C ASN A 164 24.14 0.51 8.84
N GLN A 165 23.35 1.49 9.28
CA GLN A 165 22.18 1.22 10.11
C GLN A 165 21.13 0.49 9.26
N ARG A 166 20.72 -0.69 9.72
CA ARG A 166 19.64 -1.46 9.06
C ARG A 166 18.35 -0.66 9.05
N GLU A 167 17.47 -1.01 8.12
CA GLU A 167 16.09 -0.54 8.17
C GLU A 167 15.44 -0.89 9.51
N PHE A 168 14.54 -0.02 9.96
CA PHE A 168 13.67 -0.34 11.07
C PHE A 168 12.28 -0.59 10.53
N MET A 169 11.77 -1.79 10.81
CA MET A 169 10.45 -2.22 10.42
C MET A 169 9.81 -2.95 11.60
N GLU A 170 8.68 -2.45 12.07
CA GLU A 170 7.92 -3.06 13.16
C GLU A 170 6.43 -3.05 12.81
N VAL A 171 5.77 -4.20 12.99
CA VAL A 171 4.31 -4.32 12.83
C VAL A 171 3.70 -4.71 14.17
N VAL A 172 2.95 -3.78 14.76
CA VAL A 172 2.20 -4.00 15.99
C VAL A 172 0.79 -4.46 15.63
N VAL A 173 0.41 -5.64 16.12
CA VAL A 173 -0.88 -6.25 15.82
C VAL A 173 -1.74 -6.39 17.07
N ARG A 174 -3.06 -6.52 16.88
CA ARG A 174 -4.00 -6.78 17.99
C ARG A 174 -3.90 -8.22 18.50
N PRO A 175 -4.35 -8.51 19.74
CA PRO A 175 -4.34 -9.87 20.28
C PRO A 175 -4.99 -10.91 19.37
N SER A 176 -6.13 -10.59 18.74
CA SER A 176 -6.81 -11.49 17.81
C SER A 176 -5.99 -11.83 16.55
N ALA A 177 -5.17 -10.90 16.07
CA ALA A 177 -4.23 -11.14 14.98
C ALA A 177 -3.03 -11.97 15.43
N HIS A 178 -2.52 -11.71 16.63
CA HIS A 178 -1.45 -12.51 17.24
C HIS A 178 -1.88 -13.98 17.43
N GLU A 179 -3.10 -14.24 17.89
CA GLU A 179 -3.65 -15.60 17.97
C GLU A 179 -3.72 -16.30 16.60
N ASN A 180 -4.00 -15.55 15.52
CA ASN A 180 -3.98 -16.11 14.17
C ASN A 180 -2.56 -16.51 13.78
N MET A 181 -1.56 -15.67 14.08
CA MET A 181 -0.16 -15.99 13.83
C MET A 181 0.29 -17.24 14.55
N ILE A 182 -0.04 -17.37 15.85
CA ILE A 182 0.29 -18.56 16.63
C ILE A 182 -0.37 -19.80 16.00
N ARG A 183 -1.67 -19.76 15.76
CA ARG A 183 -2.41 -20.88 15.14
C ARG A 183 -1.84 -21.28 13.78
N HIS A 184 -1.44 -20.30 12.97
CA HIS A 184 -0.83 -20.53 11.67
C HIS A 184 0.55 -21.19 11.81
N ALA A 185 1.40 -20.67 12.71
CA ALA A 185 2.75 -21.17 12.94
C ALA A 185 2.76 -22.59 13.55
N THR A 186 1.81 -22.89 14.45
CA THR A 186 1.72 -24.20 15.11
C THR A 186 0.86 -25.21 14.33
N ARG A 187 0.40 -24.85 13.13
CA ARG A 187 -0.47 -25.72 12.33
C ARG A 187 0.27 -27.02 11.97
N ASN A 188 -0.38 -28.16 12.20
CA ASN A 188 0.16 -29.51 11.97
C ASN A 188 1.36 -29.90 12.86
N PHE A 189 1.65 -29.13 13.91
CA PHE A 189 2.61 -29.52 14.93
C PHE A 189 1.87 -29.98 16.19
N CYS A 190 2.31 -31.11 16.74
CA CYS A 190 1.88 -31.60 18.04
C CYS A 190 3.07 -31.45 18.99
N VAL A 191 2.84 -30.91 20.19
CA VAL A 191 3.86 -30.92 21.24
C VAL A 191 3.77 -32.28 21.92
N TRP A 192 4.89 -33.00 21.97
CA TRP A 192 5.00 -34.19 22.79
C TRP A 192 5.35 -33.74 24.21
N ASP A 193 4.42 -33.91 25.15
CA ASP A 193 4.72 -33.67 26.55
C ASP A 193 5.61 -34.82 27.04
N GLU A 194 6.92 -34.58 27.14
CA GLU A 194 7.79 -35.41 27.95
C GLU A 194 7.40 -35.17 29.41
N THR A 195 6.45 -35.96 29.93
CA THR A 195 6.28 -36.07 31.38
C THR A 195 7.64 -36.48 31.95
N PRO A 196 8.21 -35.75 32.93
CA PRO A 196 9.41 -36.21 33.61
C PRO A 196 9.11 -37.57 34.21
N THR A 197 9.91 -38.57 33.85
CA THR A 197 9.85 -39.91 34.43
C THR A 197 10.39 -39.87 35.86
N ASP A 198 9.79 -39.05 36.73
CA ASP A 198 10.04 -39.07 38.17
C ASP A 198 9.07 -40.04 38.81
N GLY A 199 9.55 -41.27 39.03
CA GLY A 199 8.91 -42.23 39.93
C GLY A 199 8.68 -43.60 39.31
N LEU A 200 9.74 -44.39 39.15
CA LEU A 200 9.68 -45.87 39.21
C LEU A 200 11.11 -46.47 39.33
N MET A 201 11.76 -46.19 40.45
CA MET A 201 12.77 -47.05 41.10
C MET A 201 12.58 -46.73 42.60
N ALA A 202 11.69 -47.44 43.30
CA ALA A 202 11.98 -48.66 44.06
C ALA A 202 13.00 -48.41 45.17
#